data_AF-A0A485MSF9-F1
#
_entry.id   AF-A0A485MSF9-F1
#
_cell.length_a   1.000
_cell.length_b   1.000
_cell.length_c   1.000
_cell.angle_alpha   90.00
_cell.angle_beta   90.00
_cell.angle_gamma   90.00
#
_symmetry.space_group_name_H-M   'P 1'
#
loop_
_entity.id
_entity.type
_entity.pdbx_description
1 polymer ?
#
loop_
_entity_poly.entity_id
_entity_poly.type
_entity_poly.pdbx_seq_one_letter_code
_entity_poly.pdbx_strand_id
1 'polypeptide(L)'
;MEVEEPWQALACCMEIARAVRAPDPAAYISHFPVHQDGSCNGLQHYAALGRDSIGAASVNLLPSDVPQDVYSGVAAQVEVFRSQDAKRGVRVAQVLEGFISRKVVKQTVMTVVYGVTRYGERRGRASGFPEGAEFVWEASHYLVRQVFNSLQEMFSGTRAIQHWLTESARLIAHAGSAVEWVTPLGIPVIQPYHRDSKVMIGGGIQSLTFSHSGDTSQ
;
A
#
# COMPACT_ATOMS: atom_id res chain seq x y z
N MET A 1 5.82 -27.43 6.34
CA MET A 1 4.70 -26.47 6.40
C MET A 1 5.18 -25.02 6.35
N GLU A 2 6.43 -24.76 5.94
CA GLU A 2 7.05 -23.42 5.98
C GLU A 2 6.90 -22.70 4.64
N VAL A 3 5.68 -22.33 4.28
CA VAL A 3 5.37 -21.53 3.08
C VAL A 3 4.36 -20.45 3.43
N GLU A 4 4.34 -19.34 2.69
CA GLU A 4 3.52 -18.15 3.00
C GLU A 4 2.01 -18.47 3.02
N GLU A 5 1.54 -19.31 2.10
CA GLU A 5 0.14 -19.73 1.95
C GLU A 5 0.02 -21.27 2.11
N PRO A 6 0.05 -21.81 3.34
CA PRO A 6 0.24 -23.25 3.57
C PRO A 6 -0.88 -24.13 3.04
N TRP A 7 -2.13 -23.68 3.12
CA TRP A 7 -3.28 -24.45 2.63
C TRP A 7 -3.38 -24.45 1.11
N GLN A 8 -3.09 -23.32 0.47
CA GLN A 8 -3.04 -23.22 -0.99
C GLN A 8 -1.88 -24.07 -1.55
N ALA A 9 -0.73 -24.06 -0.87
CA ALA A 9 0.41 -24.90 -1.24
C ALA A 9 0.08 -26.39 -1.13
N LEU A 10 -0.57 -26.82 -0.04
CA LEU A 10 -1.00 -28.22 0.11
C LEU A 10 -1.97 -28.64 -1.00
N ALA A 11 -2.97 -27.79 -1.30
CA ALA A 11 -3.92 -28.05 -2.38
C ALA A 11 -3.22 -28.13 -3.75
N CYS A 12 -2.27 -27.24 -4.02
CA CYS A 12 -1.44 -27.27 -5.23
C CYS A 12 -0.61 -28.57 -5.33
N CYS A 13 0.02 -29.00 -4.23
CA CYS A 13 0.77 -30.26 -4.17
C CYS A 13 -0.12 -31.46 -4.47
N MET A 14 -1.35 -31.50 -3.92
CA MET A 14 -2.31 -32.55 -4.21
C MET A 14 -2.72 -32.57 -5.69
N GLU A 15 -2.94 -31.38 -6.28
CA GLU A 15 -3.31 -31.27 -7.69
C GLU A 15 -2.20 -31.73 -8.63
N ILE A 16 -0.97 -31.27 -8.39
CA ILE A 16 0.22 -31.69 -9.16
C ILE A 16 0.43 -33.20 -9.05
N ALA A 17 0.28 -33.76 -7.83
CA ALA A 17 0.42 -35.20 -7.63
C ALA A 17 -0.63 -36.01 -8.41
N ARG A 18 -1.86 -35.52 -8.53
CA ARG A 18 -2.90 -36.15 -9.35
C ARG A 18 -2.58 -36.03 -10.85
N ALA A 19 -2.17 -34.86 -11.31
CA ALA A 19 -1.84 -34.61 -12.71
C ALA A 19 -0.68 -35.49 -13.20
N VAL A 20 0.42 -35.57 -12.44
CA VAL A 20 1.61 -36.36 -12.81
C VAL A 20 1.34 -37.87 -12.76
N ARG A 21 0.38 -38.32 -11.94
CA ARG A 21 -0.02 -39.74 -11.85
C ARG A 21 -1.10 -40.13 -12.86
N ALA A 22 -1.65 -39.17 -13.60
CA ALA A 22 -2.61 -39.45 -14.66
C ALA A 22 -1.90 -40.12 -15.86
N PRO A 23 -2.61 -40.93 -16.67
CA PRO A 23 -2.03 -41.56 -17.87
C PRO A 23 -1.46 -40.54 -18.86
N ASP A 24 -2.11 -39.39 -18.98
CA ASP A 24 -1.65 -38.23 -19.75
C ASP A 24 -1.85 -36.96 -18.92
N PRO A 25 -0.78 -36.36 -18.37
CA PRO A 25 -0.86 -35.12 -17.60
C PRO A 25 -1.44 -33.94 -18.40
N ALA A 26 -1.28 -33.90 -19.73
CA ALA A 26 -1.83 -32.83 -20.56
C ALA A 26 -3.36 -32.93 -20.73
N ALA A 27 -3.91 -34.15 -20.62
CA ALA A 27 -5.35 -34.41 -20.65
C ALA A 27 -6.01 -34.38 -19.26
N TYR A 28 -5.24 -34.21 -18.18
CA TYR A 28 -5.78 -34.12 -16.82
C TYR A 28 -6.59 -32.82 -16.64
N ILE A 29 -7.85 -32.96 -16.25
CA ILE A 29 -8.73 -31.82 -15.97
C ILE A 29 -8.39 -31.28 -14.58
N SER A 30 -7.65 -30.18 -14.54
CA SER A 30 -7.32 -29.46 -13.30
C SER A 30 -8.48 -28.56 -12.86
N HIS A 31 -8.80 -28.58 -11.56
CA HIS A 31 -9.75 -27.66 -10.94
C HIS A 31 -9.06 -26.62 -10.06
N PHE A 32 -7.72 -26.66 -9.98
CA PHE A 32 -6.95 -25.76 -9.14
C PHE A 32 -6.79 -24.38 -9.81
N PRO A 33 -7.25 -23.29 -9.19
CA PRO A 33 -7.07 -21.94 -9.73
C PRO A 33 -5.61 -21.51 -9.62
N VAL A 34 -5.06 -20.98 -10.72
CA VAL A 34 -3.71 -20.40 -10.75
C VAL A 34 -3.82 -18.88 -10.67
N HIS A 35 -3.26 -18.29 -9.62
CA HIS A 35 -3.31 -16.84 -9.41
C HIS A 35 -2.25 -16.13 -10.26
N GLN A 36 -2.62 -15.00 -10.85
CA GLN A 36 -1.70 -14.02 -11.42
C GLN A 36 -2.01 -12.66 -10.82
N ASP A 37 -0.99 -11.99 -10.29
CA ASP A 37 -1.11 -10.66 -9.70
C ASP A 37 0.08 -9.80 -10.14
N GLY A 38 -0.13 -8.48 -10.22
CA GLY A 38 0.92 -7.53 -10.52
C GLY A 38 1.79 -7.27 -9.30
N SER A 39 3.07 -6.98 -9.50
CA SER A 39 4.01 -6.76 -8.40
C SER A 39 3.59 -5.59 -7.50
N CYS A 40 3.02 -4.53 -8.07
CA CYS A 40 2.40 -3.42 -7.35
C CYS A 40 1.42 -2.66 -8.27
N ASN A 41 0.15 -3.08 -8.30
CA ASN A 41 -0.86 -2.53 -9.23
C ASN A 41 -1.02 -1.00 -9.11
N GLY A 42 -0.97 -0.45 -7.88
CA GLY A 42 -1.03 1.00 -7.66
C GLY A 42 0.07 1.77 -8.39
N LEU A 43 1.32 1.35 -8.26
CA LEU A 43 2.45 1.99 -8.97
C LEU A 43 2.42 1.72 -10.48
N GLN A 44 1.93 0.56 -10.92
CA GLN A 44 1.72 0.30 -12.35
C GLN A 44 0.75 1.32 -12.96
N HIS A 45 -0.37 1.62 -12.28
CA HIS A 45 -1.29 2.65 -12.75
C HIS A 45 -0.65 4.05 -12.77
N TYR A 46 0.10 4.44 -11.73
CA TYR A 46 0.80 5.72 -11.74
C TYR A 46 1.85 5.83 -12.85
N ALA A 47 2.65 4.79 -13.06
CA ALA A 47 3.64 4.75 -14.13
C ALA A 47 2.98 4.85 -15.51
N ALA A 48 1.84 4.19 -15.71
CA ALA A 48 1.07 4.29 -16.96
C ALA A 48 0.46 5.69 -17.16
N LEU A 49 -0.17 6.27 -16.13
CA LEU A 49 -0.75 7.61 -16.17
C LEU A 49 0.31 8.67 -16.47
N GLY A 50 1.48 8.57 -15.83
CA GLY A 50 2.59 9.51 -15.99
C GLY A 50 3.50 9.22 -17.17
N ARG A 51 3.31 8.07 -17.85
CA ARG A 51 4.26 7.52 -18.84
C ARG A 51 5.71 7.53 -18.33
N ASP A 52 5.89 7.21 -17.06
CA ASP A 52 7.18 7.21 -16.37
C ASP A 52 7.93 5.92 -16.70
N SER A 53 8.95 6.01 -17.54
CA SER A 53 9.75 4.86 -18.02
C SER A 53 10.56 4.19 -16.91
N ILE A 54 11.10 4.98 -15.97
CA ILE A 54 11.87 4.49 -14.82
C ILE A 54 10.91 3.77 -13.86
N GLY A 55 9.76 4.40 -13.59
CA GLY A 55 8.71 3.80 -12.79
C GLY A 55 8.19 2.50 -13.42
N ALA A 56 7.91 2.51 -14.73
CA ALA A 56 7.42 1.37 -15.50
C ALA A 56 8.38 0.18 -15.51
N ALA A 57 9.69 0.43 -15.64
CA ALA A 57 10.71 -0.61 -15.51
C ALA A 57 10.64 -1.27 -14.12
N SER A 58 10.58 -0.45 -13.07
CA SER A 58 10.61 -0.91 -11.67
C SER A 58 9.41 -1.76 -11.27
N VAL A 59 8.29 -1.67 -12.00
CA VAL A 59 7.03 -2.38 -11.72
C VAL A 59 6.58 -3.32 -12.83
N ASN A 60 7.51 -3.74 -13.70
CA ASN A 60 7.31 -4.77 -14.73
C ASN A 60 6.31 -4.39 -15.84
N LEU A 61 6.16 -3.10 -16.14
CA LEU A 61 5.42 -2.66 -17.34
C LEU A 61 6.27 -2.70 -18.59
N LEU A 62 7.59 -2.51 -18.45
CA LEU A 62 8.52 -2.72 -19.56
C LEU A 62 8.93 -4.20 -19.62
N PRO A 63 9.01 -4.80 -20.82
CA PRO A 63 9.50 -6.16 -20.98
C PRO A 63 10.92 -6.31 -20.42
N SER A 64 11.15 -7.43 -19.72
CA SER A 64 12.43 -7.78 -19.11
C SER A 64 12.52 -9.29 -18.98
N ASP A 65 13.73 -9.85 -19.15
CA ASP A 65 13.98 -11.29 -19.01
C ASP A 65 13.79 -11.77 -17.56
N VAL A 66 14.00 -10.87 -16.59
CA VAL A 66 13.83 -11.13 -15.17
C VAL A 66 12.81 -10.16 -14.55
N PRO A 67 12.00 -10.62 -13.58
CA PRO A 67 11.07 -9.75 -12.88
C PRO A 67 11.82 -8.75 -12.00
N GLN A 68 11.43 -7.49 -12.10
CA GLN A 68 11.90 -6.39 -11.25
C GLN A 68 11.11 -6.36 -9.94
N ASP A 69 11.79 -6.02 -8.86
CA ASP A 69 11.22 -6.01 -7.51
C ASP A 69 11.34 -4.63 -6.87
N VAL A 70 10.31 -3.80 -7.09
CA VAL A 70 10.22 -2.44 -6.52
C VAL A 70 10.46 -2.41 -5.01
N TYR A 71 10.04 -3.45 -4.28
CA TYR A 71 10.20 -3.51 -2.83
C TYR A 71 11.67 -3.62 -2.42
N SER A 72 12.48 -4.39 -3.13
CA SER A 72 13.92 -4.48 -2.88
C SER A 72 14.63 -3.17 -3.23
N GLY A 73 14.22 -2.50 -4.33
CA GLY A 73 14.73 -1.17 -4.68
C GLY A 73 14.44 -0.13 -3.60
N VAL A 74 13.20 -0.09 -3.09
CA VAL A 74 12.82 0.80 -2.00
C VAL A 74 13.56 0.45 -0.69
N ALA A 75 13.73 -0.83 -0.37
CA ALA A 75 14.50 -1.25 0.81
C ALA A 75 15.94 -0.74 0.75
N ALA A 76 16.59 -0.85 -0.41
CA ALA A 76 17.95 -0.35 -0.62
C ALA A 76 18.01 1.18 -0.44
N GLN A 77 17.05 1.93 -1.00
CA GLN A 77 17.00 3.39 -0.84
C GLN A 77 16.77 3.81 0.62
N VAL A 78 15.88 3.12 1.34
CA VAL A 78 15.64 3.35 2.77
C VAL A 78 16.89 3.08 3.60
N GLU A 79 17.67 2.04 3.27
CA GLU A 79 18.91 1.73 3.95
C GLU A 79 19.97 2.83 3.75
N VAL A 80 20.04 3.43 2.56
CA VAL A 80 20.91 4.60 2.30
C VAL A 80 20.53 5.77 3.21
N PHE A 81 19.25 6.11 3.31
CA PHE A 81 18.77 7.18 4.20
C PHE A 81 19.01 6.87 5.68
N ARG A 82 18.76 5.61 6.10
CA ARG A 82 19.05 5.14 7.45
C ARG A 82 20.52 5.31 7.80
N SER A 83 21.42 4.88 6.93
CA SER A 83 22.87 5.00 7.15
C SER A 83 23.30 6.47 7.31
N GLN A 84 22.74 7.37 6.51
CA GLN A 84 23.02 8.81 6.61
C GLN A 84 22.53 9.41 7.95
N ASP A 85 21.30 9.09 8.36
CA ASP A 85 20.74 9.55 9.62
C ASP A 85 21.48 8.95 10.84
N ALA A 86 21.92 7.69 10.75
CA ALA A 86 22.71 7.03 11.78
C ALA A 86 24.06 7.73 12.00
N LYS A 87 24.74 8.14 10.90
CA LYS A 87 25.98 8.95 10.94
C LYS A 87 25.77 10.34 11.53
N ARG A 88 24.55 10.90 11.41
CA ARG A 88 24.15 12.18 12.03
C ARG A 88 23.74 12.04 13.51
N GLY A 89 23.82 10.83 14.08
CA GLY A 89 23.49 10.59 15.48
C GLY A 89 21.99 10.35 15.76
N VAL A 90 21.18 10.07 14.73
CA VAL A 90 19.76 9.73 14.92
C VAL A 90 19.67 8.32 15.52
N ARG A 91 19.30 8.23 16.80
CA ARG A 91 19.26 6.97 17.57
C ARG A 91 18.43 5.88 16.90
N VAL A 92 17.21 6.20 16.45
CA VAL A 92 16.32 5.23 15.79
C VAL A 92 16.93 4.65 14.50
N ALA A 93 17.70 5.45 13.76
CA ALA A 93 18.36 4.99 12.54
C ALA A 93 19.52 4.03 12.85
N GLN A 94 20.24 4.23 13.96
CA GLN A 94 21.29 3.32 14.42
C GLN A 94 20.71 1.97 14.85
N VAL A 95 19.63 1.99 15.63
CA VAL A 95 18.94 0.77 16.10
C VAL A 95 18.37 -0.05 14.93
N LEU A 96 17.97 0.61 13.84
CA LEU A 96 17.40 -0.03 12.65
C LEU A 96 18.41 -0.70 11.72
N GLU A 97 19.70 -0.67 12.04
CA GLU A 97 20.73 -1.32 11.23
C GLU A 97 20.48 -2.82 11.08
N GLY A 98 20.45 -3.31 9.84
CA GLY A 98 20.19 -4.73 9.54
C GLY A 98 18.72 -5.16 9.63
N PHE A 99 17.80 -4.28 10.03
CA PHE A 99 16.36 -4.58 10.11
C PHE A 99 15.56 -4.16 8.86
N ILE A 100 16.18 -3.40 7.95
CA ILE A 100 15.54 -2.97 6.70
C ILE A 100 15.53 -4.14 5.71
N SER A 101 14.36 -4.77 5.55
CA SER A 101 14.17 -5.88 4.62
C SER A 101 13.01 -5.64 3.66
N ARG A 102 13.01 -6.36 2.53
CA ARG A 102 11.90 -6.39 1.57
C ARG A 102 10.55 -6.59 2.25
N LYS A 103 10.47 -7.54 3.20
CA LYS A 103 9.23 -7.86 3.93
C LYS A 103 8.72 -6.66 4.74
N VAL A 104 9.63 -5.96 5.43
CA VAL A 104 9.29 -4.78 6.26
C VAL A 104 8.79 -3.62 5.39
N VAL A 105 9.43 -3.36 4.25
CA VAL A 105 9.01 -2.25 3.38
C VAL A 105 7.82 -2.58 2.49
N LYS A 106 7.61 -3.86 2.10
CA LYS A 106 6.53 -4.28 1.19
C LYS A 106 5.17 -3.77 1.67
N GLN A 107 4.86 -4.00 2.94
CA GLN A 107 3.58 -3.60 3.50
C GLN A 107 3.35 -2.09 3.43
N THR A 108 4.38 -1.29 3.77
CA THR A 108 4.34 0.18 3.69
C THR A 108 4.24 0.67 2.26
N VAL A 109 5.04 0.14 1.34
CA VAL A 109 4.97 0.52 -0.08
C VAL A 109 3.59 0.24 -0.67
N MET A 110 3.01 -0.92 -0.34
CA MET A 110 1.66 -1.28 -0.77
C MET A 110 0.59 -0.32 -0.22
N THR A 111 0.73 0.21 0.99
CA THR A 111 -0.28 1.10 1.59
C THR A 111 -0.14 2.56 1.15
N VAL A 112 1.08 3.08 1.00
CA VAL A 112 1.32 4.48 0.61
C VAL A 112 0.66 4.81 -0.74
N VAL A 113 0.70 3.88 -1.70
CA VAL A 113 0.19 4.11 -3.06
C VAL A 113 -1.34 4.23 -3.12
N TYR A 114 -2.04 3.71 -2.10
CA TYR A 114 -3.49 3.80 -1.94
C TYR A 114 -3.92 4.96 -1.03
N GLY A 115 -3.04 5.94 -0.79
CA GLY A 115 -3.39 7.15 -0.04
C GLY A 115 -3.45 6.95 1.47
N VAL A 116 -2.86 5.85 1.99
CA VAL A 116 -2.72 5.69 3.43
C VAL A 116 -1.79 6.78 3.97
N THR A 117 -2.33 7.60 4.87
CA THR A 117 -1.54 8.64 5.54
C THR A 117 -0.54 8.03 6.51
N ARG A 118 0.47 8.79 6.93
CA ARG A 118 1.46 8.38 7.95
C ARG A 118 0.84 7.86 9.27
N TYR A 119 -0.46 8.08 9.49
CA TYR A 119 -1.22 7.58 10.63
C TYR A 119 -1.81 6.17 10.43
N GLY A 120 -2.21 5.78 9.22
CA GLY A 120 -2.89 4.49 8.96
C GLY A 120 -1.95 3.28 9.02
N GLU A 121 -0.68 3.44 8.64
CA GLU A 121 0.32 2.35 8.68
C GLU A 121 0.83 2.03 10.09
N ARG A 122 0.36 2.74 11.12
CA ARG A 122 0.84 2.59 12.50
C ARG A 122 0.48 1.24 13.13
N ARG A 123 -0.62 0.63 12.69
CA ARG A 123 -1.22 -0.53 13.36
C ARG A 123 -0.68 -1.89 12.88
N GLY A 124 -0.04 -1.94 11.72
CA GLY A 124 0.41 -3.19 11.08
C GLY A 124 1.85 -3.63 11.36
N ARG A 125 2.62 -2.88 12.17
CA ARG A 125 4.09 -3.00 12.23
C ARG A 125 4.69 -3.82 13.36
N ALA A 126 3.88 -4.65 14.01
CA ALA A 126 4.36 -5.57 15.04
C ALA A 126 4.94 -6.89 14.49
N SER A 127 4.75 -7.21 13.20
CA SER A 127 5.00 -8.57 12.67
C SER A 127 6.42 -8.84 12.12
N GLY A 128 7.35 -7.88 12.28
CA GLY A 128 8.73 -8.02 11.77
C GLY A 128 9.83 -7.46 12.68
N PHE A 129 9.47 -6.88 13.83
CA PHE A 129 10.42 -6.43 14.84
C PHE A 129 10.44 -7.42 16.01
N PRO A 130 11.59 -7.59 16.69
CA PRO A 130 11.64 -8.37 17.92
C PRO A 130 10.59 -7.85 18.92
N GLU A 131 9.75 -8.74 19.46
CA GLU A 131 8.78 -8.38 20.49
C GLU A 131 9.51 -7.74 21.69
N GLY A 132 9.01 -6.60 22.17
CA GLY A 132 9.55 -5.93 23.37
C GLY A 132 10.53 -4.78 23.14
N ALA A 133 10.80 -4.35 21.90
CA ALA A 133 11.63 -3.18 21.69
C ALA A 133 10.89 -1.87 22.03
N GLU A 134 11.41 -1.09 22.99
CA GLU A 134 10.95 0.28 23.31
C GLU A 134 10.86 1.19 22.06
N PHE A 135 11.57 0.83 20.99
CA PHE A 135 11.71 1.58 19.76
C PHE A 135 10.72 1.23 18.65
N VAL A 136 9.84 0.22 18.79
CA VAL A 136 8.94 -0.22 17.68
C VAL A 136 8.12 0.95 17.13
N TRP A 137 7.64 1.83 18.02
CA TRP A 137 6.82 2.97 17.62
C TRP A 137 7.62 4.04 16.86
N GLU A 138 8.79 4.42 17.39
CA GLU A 138 9.68 5.41 16.77
C GLU A 138 10.27 4.89 15.45
N ALA A 139 10.70 3.63 15.43
CA ALA A 139 11.19 2.92 14.26
C ALA A 139 10.13 2.86 13.16
N SER A 140 8.89 2.54 13.52
CA SER A 140 7.77 2.59 12.58
C SER A 140 7.61 3.99 12.00
N HIS A 141 7.51 5.03 12.83
CA HIS A 141 7.35 6.39 12.31
C HIS A 141 8.49 6.81 11.38
N TYR A 142 9.73 6.47 11.75
CA TYR A 142 10.91 6.68 10.94
C TYR A 142 10.81 5.97 9.57
N LEU A 143 10.44 4.69 9.57
CA LEU A 143 10.35 3.89 8.35
C LEU A 143 9.28 4.39 7.37
N VAL A 144 8.10 4.81 7.84
CA VAL A 144 7.11 5.41 6.91
C VAL A 144 7.73 6.60 6.20
N ARG A 145 8.38 7.47 6.98
CA ARG A 145 8.94 8.69 6.45
C ARG A 145 10.00 8.38 5.40
N GLN A 146 10.90 7.44 5.67
CA GLN A 146 11.94 7.07 4.72
C GLN A 146 11.39 6.33 3.49
N VAL A 147 10.41 5.44 3.64
CA VAL A 147 9.74 4.79 2.49
C VAL A 147 9.04 5.83 1.61
N PHE A 148 8.33 6.77 2.23
CA PHE A 148 7.67 7.85 1.50
C PHE A 148 8.67 8.74 0.75
N ASN A 149 9.77 9.13 1.40
CA ASN A 149 10.84 9.89 0.76
C ASN A 149 11.48 9.11 -0.40
N SER A 150 11.71 7.80 -0.22
CA SER A 150 12.28 6.91 -1.24
C SER A 150 11.37 6.81 -2.45
N LEU A 151 10.06 6.58 -2.23
CA LEU A 151 9.07 6.55 -3.31
C LEU A 151 8.99 7.88 -4.06
N GLN A 152 9.08 9.00 -3.36
CA GLN A 152 9.07 10.33 -4.00
C GLN A 152 10.31 10.61 -4.84
N GLU A 153 11.47 10.06 -4.47
CA GLU A 153 12.72 10.19 -5.22
C GLU A 153 12.76 9.23 -6.42
N MET A 154 12.29 7.99 -6.23
CA MET A 154 12.29 6.95 -7.27
C MET A 154 11.19 7.15 -8.32
N PHE A 155 10.06 7.77 -7.96
CA PHE A 155 8.87 7.88 -8.83
C PHE A 155 8.40 9.33 -8.95
N SER A 156 9.14 10.15 -9.70
CA SER A 156 8.81 11.56 -9.92
C SER A 156 7.45 11.74 -10.61
N GLY A 157 7.11 10.88 -11.57
CA GLY A 157 5.82 10.90 -12.27
C GLY A 157 4.66 10.65 -11.32
N THR A 158 4.77 9.60 -10.49
CA THR A 158 3.81 9.29 -9.41
C THR A 158 3.61 10.47 -8.48
N ARG A 159 4.71 11.09 -8.03
CA ARG A 159 4.66 12.26 -7.12
C ARG A 159 3.91 13.43 -7.74
N ALA A 160 4.16 13.74 -9.01
CA ALA A 160 3.49 14.85 -9.69
C ALA A 160 1.97 14.63 -9.78
N ILE A 161 1.55 13.41 -10.15
CA ILE A 161 0.13 13.04 -10.26
C ILE A 161 -0.55 13.09 -8.89
N GLN A 162 0.07 12.51 -7.86
CA GLN A 162 -0.47 12.53 -6.49
C GLN A 162 -0.62 13.96 -5.98
N HIS A 163 0.37 14.82 -6.21
CA HIS A 163 0.31 16.22 -5.81
C HIS A 163 -0.83 16.96 -6.52
N TRP A 164 -0.96 16.78 -7.84
CA TRP A 164 -2.03 17.39 -8.62
C TRP A 164 -3.42 16.96 -8.13
N LEU A 165 -3.66 15.64 -7.97
CA LEU A 165 -4.93 15.11 -7.45
C LEU A 165 -5.24 15.63 -6.04
N THR A 166 -4.23 15.71 -5.17
CA THR A 166 -4.38 16.20 -3.79
C THR A 166 -4.78 17.67 -3.77
N GLU A 167 -4.13 18.51 -4.57
CA GLU A 167 -4.47 19.93 -4.64
C GLU A 167 -5.84 20.17 -5.29
N SER A 168 -6.19 19.42 -6.34
CA SER A 168 -7.53 19.47 -6.93
C SER A 168 -8.62 19.10 -5.91
N ALA A 169 -8.46 17.98 -5.20
CA ALA A 169 -9.38 17.56 -4.15
C ALA A 169 -9.50 18.61 -3.03
N ARG A 170 -8.36 19.20 -2.62
CA ARG A 170 -8.33 20.28 -1.63
C ARG A 170 -9.18 21.46 -2.08
N LEU A 171 -8.99 21.96 -3.30
CA LEU A 171 -9.73 23.11 -3.82
C LEU A 171 -11.24 22.82 -3.97
N ILE A 172 -11.61 21.64 -4.45
CA ILE A 172 -13.01 21.20 -4.56
C ILE A 172 -13.68 21.18 -3.18
N ALA A 173 -13.01 20.58 -2.19
CA ALA A 173 -13.53 20.53 -0.83
C ALA A 173 -13.65 21.93 -0.18
N HIS A 174 -12.74 22.86 -0.47
CA HIS A 174 -12.84 24.25 0.01
C HIS A 174 -14.00 25.01 -0.63
N ALA A 175 -14.45 24.61 -1.83
CA ALA A 175 -15.65 25.15 -2.46
C ALA A 175 -16.95 24.57 -1.86
N GLY A 176 -16.86 23.60 -0.94
CA GLY A 176 -18.00 22.99 -0.26
C GLY A 176 -18.59 21.76 -0.96
N SER A 177 -17.95 21.27 -2.03
CA SER A 177 -18.43 20.11 -2.80
C SER A 177 -17.61 18.86 -2.52
N ALA A 178 -18.24 17.69 -2.66
CA ALA A 178 -17.56 16.41 -2.66
C ALA A 178 -16.74 16.21 -3.94
N VAL A 179 -15.67 15.42 -3.87
CA VAL A 179 -14.91 15.01 -5.05
C VAL A 179 -15.70 13.91 -5.77
N GLU A 180 -15.97 14.12 -7.05
CA GLU A 180 -16.68 13.18 -7.91
C GLU A 180 -15.95 12.99 -9.24
N TRP A 181 -16.05 11.79 -9.81
CA TRP A 181 -15.55 11.47 -11.15
C TRP A 181 -16.34 10.31 -11.76
N VAL A 182 -16.14 10.07 -13.06
CA VAL A 182 -16.70 8.92 -13.76
C VAL A 182 -15.55 7.99 -14.16
N THR A 183 -15.65 6.70 -13.82
CA THR A 183 -14.66 5.71 -14.22
C THR A 183 -14.61 5.56 -15.75
N PRO A 184 -13.52 5.03 -16.33
CA PRO A 184 -13.47 4.74 -17.77
C PRO A 184 -14.58 3.79 -18.28
N LEU A 185 -15.25 3.07 -17.37
CA LEU A 185 -16.39 2.19 -17.67
C LEU A 185 -17.75 2.89 -17.53
N GLY A 186 -17.78 4.20 -17.28
CA GLY A 186 -19.02 4.98 -17.15
C GLY A 186 -19.67 4.92 -15.76
N ILE A 187 -19.02 4.30 -14.77
CA ILE A 187 -19.56 4.21 -13.40
C ILE A 187 -19.23 5.51 -12.65
N PRO A 188 -20.22 6.26 -12.12
CA PRO A 188 -19.98 7.44 -11.31
C PRO A 188 -19.46 7.08 -9.92
N VAL A 189 -18.51 7.86 -9.41
CA VAL A 189 -17.91 7.72 -8.08
C VAL A 189 -17.96 9.06 -7.37
N ILE A 190 -18.43 9.05 -6.13
CA ILE A 190 -18.51 10.24 -5.26
C ILE A 190 -17.81 9.88 -3.94
N GLN A 191 -16.92 10.73 -3.46
CA GLN A 191 -16.29 10.56 -2.15
C GLN A 191 -17.24 11.00 -1.03
N PRO A 192 -17.68 10.10 -0.13
CA PRO A 192 -18.70 10.39 0.88
C PRO A 192 -18.10 11.04 2.15
N TYR A 193 -16.99 11.75 2.03
CA TYR A 193 -16.23 12.26 3.17
C TYR A 193 -16.76 13.63 3.63
N HIS A 194 -17.77 13.61 4.51
CA HIS A 194 -18.37 14.81 5.08
C HIS A 194 -17.96 14.97 6.56
N ARG A 195 -18.07 16.19 7.09
CA ARG A 195 -17.93 16.40 8.54
C ARG A 195 -19.22 16.02 9.24
N ASP A 196 -19.15 15.03 10.11
CA ASP A 196 -20.28 14.65 10.94
C ASP A 196 -20.60 15.76 11.96
N SER A 197 -21.85 16.19 11.99
CA SER A 197 -22.40 17.00 13.07
C SER A 197 -23.06 16.09 14.10
N LYS A 198 -22.70 16.25 15.38
CA LYS A 198 -23.31 15.47 16.46
C LYS A 198 -24.54 16.19 16.98
N VAL A 199 -25.69 15.53 16.91
CA VAL A 199 -26.95 16.03 17.44
C VAL A 199 -27.31 15.20 18.66
N MET A 200 -27.47 15.87 19.80
CA MET A 200 -27.93 15.22 21.03
C MET A 200 -29.43 15.40 21.16
N ILE A 201 -30.16 14.29 21.21
CA ILE A 201 -31.60 14.26 21.43
C ILE A 201 -31.83 13.75 22.85
N GLY A 202 -32.29 14.62 23.73
CA GLY A 202 -32.66 14.26 25.10
C GLY A 202 -33.96 13.49 25.13
N GLY A 203 -33.95 12.28 25.69
CA GLY A 203 -35.15 11.53 26.07
C GLY A 203 -35.42 11.62 27.57
N GLY A 204 -36.57 11.11 28.02
CA GLY A 204 -36.97 11.16 29.44
C GLY A 204 -36.11 10.31 30.40
N ILE A 205 -35.30 9.37 29.88
CA ILE A 205 -34.42 8.48 30.68
C ILE A 205 -32.95 8.62 30.28
N GLN A 206 -32.64 8.93 29.02
CA GLN A 206 -31.28 9.08 28.51
C GLN A 206 -31.22 10.03 27.33
N SER A 207 -30.05 10.60 27.06
CA SER A 207 -29.79 11.39 25.86
C SER A 207 -29.08 10.53 24.81
N LEU A 208 -29.62 10.49 23.59
CA LEU A 208 -29.01 9.79 22.46
C LEU A 208 -28.24 10.79 21.60
N THR A 209 -27.00 10.45 21.25
CA THR A 209 -26.19 11.26 20.31
C THR A 209 -26.22 10.60 18.93
N PHE A 210 -26.76 11.31 17.95
CA PHE A 210 -26.75 10.91 16.55
C PHE A 210 -25.68 11.70 15.78
N SER A 211 -25.11 11.08 14.76
CA SER A 211 -24.22 11.75 13.82
C SER A 211 -25.02 12.02 12.55
N HIS A 212 -25.12 13.29 12.15
CA HIS A 212 -25.75 13.72 10.91
C HIS A 212 -24.67 14.28 9.99
N SER A 213 -24.50 13.65 8.83
CA SER A 213 -23.67 14.13 7.73
C SER A 213 -24.55 14.90 6.75
N GLY A 214 -24.26 16.18 6.56
CA GLY A 214 -24.90 17.04 5.57
C GLY A 214 -23.86 17.86 4.84
N ASP A 215 -24.08 18.10 3.55
CA ASP A 215 -23.27 19.03 2.76
C ASP A 215 -23.57 20.47 3.15
N THR A 216 -22.53 21.28 3.32
CA THR A 216 -22.65 22.71 3.65
C THR A 216 -23.28 23.55 2.53
N SER A 217 -23.53 22.97 1.36
CA SER A 217 -23.99 23.68 0.15
C SER A 217 -25.03 22.91 -0.65
N GLN A 218 -26.12 22.48 -0.01
CA GLN A 218 -27.42 22.28 -0.69
C GLN A 218 -28.52 23.04 0.03
#